data_AF-A0A7C1SSA7-F1
#
_entry.id   AF-A0A7C1SSA7-F1
#
_cell.length_a   1.000
_cell.length_b   1.000
_cell.length_c   1.000
_cell.angle_alpha   90.00
_cell.angle_beta   90.00
_cell.angle_gamma   90.00
#
_symmetry.space_group_name_H-M   'P 1'
#
loop_
_entity.id
_entity.type
_entity.pdbx_description
1 polymer ?
#
loop_
_entity_poly.entity_id
_entity_poly.type
_entity_poly.pdbx_seq_one_letter_code
_entity_poly.pdbx_strand_id
1 'polypeptide(L)'
;MMRCTLSVVLGALALGLFSAGAQIWTFNTPLTADQEVPPTSSPATGVAMGTYNQATNVLEITVNASGFESNLLFGHIHRGAAGATGPVVFTLTNTSGDPRVWTSSNTFTLTEAQESDFLSGLYYVNLHTQTFASGAIRGQIYPVPEPASLLALGAGLVVCLRRRVR
;
A
#
# COMPACT_ATOMS: atom_id res chain seq x y z
N MET A 1 -15.34 37.21 -51.93
CA MET A 1 -16.06 37.10 -50.65
C MET A 1 -15.73 35.76 -50.01
N MET A 2 -15.72 35.73 -48.68
CA MET A 2 -14.95 34.84 -47.80
C MET A 2 -15.00 33.33 -48.05
N ARG A 3 -13.84 32.72 -47.80
CA ARG A 3 -13.56 31.29 -47.62
C ARG A 3 -14.24 30.77 -46.35
N CYS A 4 -14.77 29.56 -46.39
CA CYS A 4 -15.14 28.81 -45.19
C CYS A 4 -14.59 27.38 -45.35
N THR A 5 -13.32 27.20 -44.96
CA THR A 5 -12.70 25.88 -44.90
C THR A 5 -13.05 25.23 -43.56
N LEU A 6 -13.74 24.10 -43.64
CA LEU A 6 -14.12 23.23 -42.54
C LEU A 6 -12.86 22.57 -41.96
N SER A 7 -12.42 22.99 -40.77
CA SER A 7 -11.34 22.32 -40.05
C SER A 7 -11.93 21.26 -39.11
N VAL A 8 -11.93 20.01 -39.56
CA VAL A 8 -12.09 18.85 -38.68
C VAL A 8 -10.82 18.76 -37.83
N VAL A 9 -10.91 19.15 -36.55
CA VAL A 9 -9.85 18.85 -35.59
C VAL A 9 -9.95 17.37 -35.26
N LEU A 10 -9.15 16.56 -35.94
CA LEU A 10 -8.86 15.19 -35.53
C LEU A 10 -8.13 15.29 -34.18
N GLY A 11 -8.87 15.15 -33.08
CA GLY A 11 -8.28 14.94 -31.77
C GLY A 11 -7.56 13.60 -31.80
N ALA A 12 -6.23 13.63 -31.89
CA ALA A 12 -5.41 12.44 -31.71
C ALA A 12 -5.68 11.89 -30.30
N LEU A 13 -6.52 10.86 -30.21
CA LEU A 13 -6.58 9.99 -29.04
C LEU A 13 -5.22 9.32 -28.98
N ALA A 14 -4.33 9.87 -28.15
CA ALA A 14 -3.09 9.21 -27.78
C ALA A 14 -3.47 7.94 -27.03
N LEU A 15 -3.67 6.86 -27.79
CA LEU A 15 -3.59 5.50 -27.29
C LEU A 15 -2.15 5.33 -26.82
N GLY A 16 -1.91 5.72 -25.56
CA GLY A 16 -0.68 5.41 -24.87
C GLY A 16 -0.50 3.90 -24.97
N LEU A 17 0.53 3.49 -25.72
CA LEU A 17 1.01 2.13 -25.70
C LEU A 17 1.48 1.88 -24.27
N PHE A 18 0.60 1.34 -23.43
CA PHE A 18 1.01 0.75 -22.17
C PHE A 18 1.96 -0.38 -22.55
N SER A 19 3.24 -0.21 -22.21
CA SER A 19 4.23 -1.28 -22.35
C SER A 19 3.66 -2.53 -21.71
N ALA A 20 3.65 -3.66 -22.43
CA ALA A 20 3.22 -4.97 -21.95
C ALA A 20 4.24 -5.56 -20.95
N GLY A 21 4.74 -4.73 -20.04
CA GLY A 21 5.51 -5.15 -18.88
C GLY A 21 4.59 -5.67 -17.79
N ALA A 22 5.11 -6.58 -16.97
CA ALA A 22 4.45 -7.03 -15.75
C ALA A 22 4.00 -5.82 -14.90
N GLN A 23 2.72 -5.79 -14.52
CA GLN A 23 2.20 -4.73 -13.67
C GLN A 23 2.83 -4.84 -12.28
N ILE A 24 3.50 -3.77 -11.86
CA ILE A 24 4.03 -3.64 -10.51
C ILE A 24 3.05 -2.81 -9.69
N TRP A 25 2.71 -3.31 -8.52
CA TRP A 25 1.90 -2.61 -7.54
C TRP A 25 2.77 -2.18 -6.37
N THR A 26 2.55 -0.97 -5.84
CA THR A 26 3.29 -0.42 -4.71
C THR A 26 2.33 -0.09 -3.57
N PHE A 27 2.82 -0.08 -2.33
CA PHE A 27 2.06 0.44 -1.19
C PHE A 27 3.00 1.10 -0.17
N ASN A 28 2.45 2.08 0.54
CA ASN A 28 3.05 2.73 1.69
C ASN A 28 1.95 2.94 2.74
N THR A 29 2.00 2.17 3.81
CA THR A 29 0.91 2.04 4.78
C THR A 29 1.43 2.41 6.17
N PRO A 30 0.96 3.49 6.79
CA PRO A 30 1.27 3.80 8.18
C PRO A 30 0.56 2.82 9.13
N LEU A 31 1.25 2.44 10.21
CA LEU A 31 0.72 1.59 11.28
C LEU A 31 0.50 2.44 12.52
N THR A 32 -0.72 2.38 13.07
CA THR A 32 -1.11 3.12 14.28
C THR A 32 -2.02 2.27 15.16
N ALA A 33 -2.11 2.64 16.44
CA ALA A 33 -3.00 1.98 17.40
C ALA A 33 -4.49 2.21 17.10
N ASP A 34 -4.84 3.39 16.55
CA ASP A 34 -6.23 3.72 16.18
C ASP A 34 -6.79 2.87 15.04
N GLN A 35 -5.93 2.19 14.29
CA GLN A 35 -6.34 1.29 13.21
C GLN A 35 -6.66 -0.12 13.72
N GLU A 36 -6.32 -0.45 14.98
CA GLU A 36 -6.73 -1.71 15.60
C GLU A 36 -8.26 -1.82 15.72
N VAL A 37 -8.75 -3.05 15.83
CA VAL A 37 -10.18 -3.33 15.97
C VAL A 37 -10.39 -4.24 17.19
N PRO A 38 -10.75 -3.70 18.36
CA PRO A 38 -10.90 -2.26 18.68
C PRO A 38 -9.56 -1.51 18.79
N PRO A 39 -9.55 -0.17 18.70
CA PRO A 39 -8.36 0.65 18.93
C PRO A 39 -7.66 0.36 20.25
N THR A 40 -6.33 0.47 20.29
CA THR A 40 -5.55 0.32 21.52
C THR A 40 -4.93 1.63 21.98
N SER A 41 -4.29 1.62 23.16
CA SER A 41 -3.55 2.76 23.71
C SER A 41 -2.05 2.69 23.46
N SER A 42 -1.57 1.80 22.58
CA SER A 42 -0.15 1.68 22.26
C SER A 42 0.40 3.00 21.70
N PRO A 43 1.51 3.54 22.21
CA PRO A 43 2.14 4.73 21.65
C PRO A 43 3.00 4.44 20.41
N ALA A 44 3.19 3.16 20.08
CA ALA A 44 4.02 2.76 18.96
C ALA A 44 3.47 3.28 17.62
N THR A 45 4.37 3.52 16.69
CA THR A 45 4.02 3.86 15.30
C THR A 45 4.95 3.12 14.34
N GLY A 46 4.53 2.96 13.11
CA GLY A 46 5.35 2.33 12.09
C GLY A 46 4.87 2.58 10.68
N VAL A 47 5.59 1.99 9.73
CA VAL A 47 5.24 2.01 8.31
C VAL A 47 5.57 0.65 7.71
N ALA A 48 4.64 0.14 6.90
CA ALA A 48 4.84 -1.00 6.01
C ALA A 48 4.85 -0.51 4.56
N MET A 49 5.87 -0.87 3.81
CA MET A 49 6.03 -0.52 2.41
C MET A 49 6.39 -1.74 1.61
N GLY A 50 6.05 -1.75 0.33
CA GLY A 50 6.40 -2.89 -0.50
C GLY A 50 5.98 -2.76 -1.95
N THR A 51 6.33 -3.81 -2.68
CA THR A 51 6.05 -4.01 -4.09
C THR A 51 5.40 -5.38 -4.29
N TYR A 52 4.49 -5.46 -5.24
CA TYR A 52 3.96 -6.73 -5.72
C TYR A 52 4.15 -6.80 -7.24
N ASN A 53 4.82 -7.85 -7.70
CA ASN A 53 5.06 -8.11 -9.11
C ASN A 53 4.04 -9.15 -9.61
N GLN A 54 3.11 -8.69 -10.44
CA GLN A 54 2.02 -9.53 -10.94
C GLN A 54 2.45 -10.61 -11.94
N ALA A 55 3.65 -10.54 -12.53
CA ALA A 55 4.14 -11.61 -13.41
C ALA A 55 4.82 -12.75 -12.64
N THR A 56 5.37 -12.49 -11.46
CA THR A 56 6.05 -13.50 -10.65
C THR A 56 5.24 -13.89 -9.41
N ASN A 57 4.13 -13.22 -9.16
CA ASN A 57 3.30 -13.30 -7.96
C ASN A 57 4.09 -13.03 -6.67
N VAL A 58 5.17 -12.26 -6.75
CA VAL A 58 6.04 -11.99 -5.61
C VAL A 58 5.64 -10.68 -4.94
N LEU A 59 5.32 -10.76 -3.64
CA LEU A 59 5.16 -9.64 -2.72
C LEU A 59 6.46 -9.46 -1.93
N GLU A 60 7.08 -8.30 -2.03
CA GLU A 60 8.16 -7.86 -1.15
C GLU A 60 7.63 -6.82 -0.17
N ILE A 61 7.88 -6.99 1.12
CA ILE A 61 7.40 -6.08 2.16
C ILE A 61 8.48 -5.80 3.19
N THR A 62 8.68 -4.52 3.46
CA THR A 62 9.48 -4.01 4.57
C THR A 62 8.59 -3.34 5.59
N VAL A 63 8.84 -3.61 6.88
CA VAL A 63 8.12 -2.98 7.99
C VAL A 63 9.13 -2.40 8.97
N ASN A 64 8.94 -1.14 9.33
CA ASN A 64 9.71 -0.48 10.38
C ASN A 64 8.74 0.13 11.41
N ALA A 65 8.93 -0.16 12.69
CA ALA A 65 8.12 0.40 13.76
C ALA A 65 8.93 0.51 15.05
N SER A 66 8.55 1.46 15.90
CA SER A 66 9.20 1.70 17.20
C SER A 66 8.23 2.34 18.18
N GLY A 67 8.70 2.55 19.42
CA GLY A 67 7.89 3.14 20.49
C GLY A 67 7.04 2.12 21.25
N PHE A 68 7.36 0.82 21.19
CA PHE A 68 6.64 -0.20 21.95
C PHE A 68 7.00 -0.16 23.44
N GLU A 69 5.98 -0.13 24.30
CA GLU A 69 6.14 -0.08 25.77
C GLU A 69 6.51 -1.43 26.39
N SER A 70 6.23 -2.51 25.68
CA SER A 70 6.52 -3.89 26.09
C SER A 70 7.11 -4.68 24.93
N ASN A 71 7.66 -5.86 25.23
CA ASN A 71 8.36 -6.65 24.24
C ASN A 71 7.40 -7.13 23.13
N LEU A 72 7.89 -7.08 21.90
CA LEU A 72 7.25 -7.63 20.72
C LEU A 72 7.13 -9.15 20.85
N LEU A 73 6.00 -9.69 20.39
CA LEU A 73 5.75 -11.13 20.35
C LEU A 73 5.92 -11.65 18.92
N PHE A 74 5.18 -11.07 17.98
CA PHE A 74 5.12 -11.47 16.58
C PHE A 74 4.53 -10.35 15.73
N GLY A 75 4.66 -10.50 14.42
CA GLY A 75 4.08 -9.61 13.42
C GLY A 75 3.50 -10.45 12.29
N HIS A 76 2.34 -10.06 11.78
CA HIS A 76 1.62 -10.82 10.77
C HIS A 76 1.07 -9.90 9.68
N ILE A 77 0.82 -10.50 8.52
CA ILE A 77 -0.16 -10.01 7.56
C ILE A 77 -1.42 -10.84 7.74
N HIS A 78 -2.55 -10.18 7.95
CA HIS A 78 -3.86 -10.79 8.09
C HIS A 78 -4.75 -10.50 6.88
N ARG A 79 -5.78 -11.32 6.69
CA ARG A 79 -6.85 -11.11 5.72
C ARG A 79 -8.09 -10.56 6.40
N GLY A 80 -8.37 -9.28 6.19
CA GLY A 80 -9.61 -8.61 6.60
C GLY A 80 -9.70 -7.21 6.00
N ALA A 81 -10.92 -6.79 5.66
CA ALA A 81 -11.18 -5.41 5.24
C ALA A 81 -10.92 -4.42 6.39
N ALA A 82 -10.79 -3.14 6.06
CA ALA A 82 -10.72 -2.08 7.06
C ALA A 82 -11.92 -2.16 8.03
N GLY A 83 -11.64 -2.09 9.33
CA GLY A 83 -12.66 -2.22 10.38
C GLY A 83 -13.07 -3.66 10.74
N ALA A 84 -12.50 -4.68 10.10
CA ALA A 84 -12.72 -6.09 10.44
C ALA A 84 -11.40 -6.79 10.77
N THR A 85 -11.44 -7.77 11.68
CA THR A 85 -10.33 -8.70 11.96
C THR A 85 -10.49 -9.97 11.12
N GLY A 86 -9.40 -10.69 10.90
CA GLY A 86 -9.45 -11.98 10.21
C GLY A 86 -8.20 -12.82 10.38
N PRO A 87 -8.09 -13.96 9.67
CA PRO A 87 -7.02 -14.94 9.90
C PRO A 87 -5.65 -14.41 9.48
N VAL A 88 -4.60 -14.97 10.09
CA VAL A 88 -3.21 -14.77 9.67
C VAL A 88 -3.01 -15.41 8.29
N VAL A 89 -2.35 -14.68 7.40
CA VAL A 89 -1.94 -15.15 6.06
C VAL A 89 -0.45 -15.39 6.02
N PHE A 90 0.34 -14.44 6.54
CA PHE A 90 1.80 -14.51 6.53
C PHE A 90 2.39 -14.10 7.88
N THR A 91 3.49 -14.74 8.25
CA THR A 91 4.31 -14.38 9.41
C THR A 91 5.46 -13.49 8.98
N LEU A 92 5.64 -12.38 9.70
CA LEU A 92 6.75 -11.46 9.52
C LEU A 92 7.85 -11.77 10.54
N THR A 93 9.09 -11.70 10.12
CA THR A 93 10.25 -11.96 10.99
C THR A 93 10.93 -10.67 11.39
N ASN A 94 10.96 -10.36 12.69
CA ASN A 94 11.71 -9.21 13.21
C ASN A 94 13.22 -9.50 13.19
N THR A 95 13.99 -8.60 12.56
CA THR A 95 15.44 -8.69 12.43
C THR A 95 16.17 -7.54 13.13
N SER A 96 15.47 -6.70 13.91
CA SER A 96 16.07 -5.56 14.61
C SER A 96 17.09 -5.97 15.68
N GLY A 97 16.92 -7.15 16.28
CA GLY A 97 17.67 -7.58 17.46
C GLY A 97 17.25 -6.89 18.77
N ASP A 98 16.32 -5.94 18.71
CA ASP A 98 15.78 -5.21 19.86
C ASP A 98 14.34 -5.68 20.13
N PRO A 99 14.00 -6.09 21.37
CA PRO A 99 12.66 -6.58 21.68
C PRO A 99 11.55 -5.53 21.57
N ARG A 100 11.87 -4.25 21.38
CA ARG A 100 10.92 -3.12 21.32
C ARG A 100 11.07 -2.26 20.06
N VAL A 101 11.85 -2.74 19.09
CA VAL A 101 11.91 -2.15 17.74
C VAL A 101 11.57 -3.25 16.75
N TRP A 102 10.74 -2.92 15.77
CA TRP A 102 10.45 -3.82 14.66
C TRP A 102 11.17 -3.34 13.41
N THR A 103 11.99 -4.21 12.83
CA THR A 103 12.51 -4.07 11.47
C THR A 103 12.36 -5.42 10.80
N SER A 104 11.79 -5.47 9.60
CA SER A 104 11.69 -6.72 8.86
C SER A 104 11.71 -6.46 7.36
N SER A 105 12.29 -7.38 6.60
CA SER A 105 12.18 -7.48 5.14
C SER A 105 11.79 -8.91 4.81
N ASN A 106 10.65 -9.09 4.14
CA ASN A 106 10.09 -10.42 3.84
C ASN A 106 9.66 -10.47 2.38
N THR A 107 9.71 -11.67 1.81
CA THR A 107 9.27 -11.97 0.45
C THR A 107 8.30 -13.15 0.49
N PHE A 108 7.16 -13.00 -0.18
CA PHE A 108 6.13 -14.03 -0.26
C PHE A 108 5.72 -14.26 -1.72
N THR A 109 5.52 -15.52 -2.11
CA THR A 109 4.85 -15.86 -3.37
C THR A 109 3.36 -16.04 -3.08
N LEU A 110 2.51 -15.22 -3.69
CA LEU A 110 1.07 -15.28 -3.51
C LEU A 110 0.44 -16.35 -4.42
N THR A 111 -0.51 -17.10 -3.86
CA THR A 111 -1.49 -17.86 -4.65
C THR A 111 -2.47 -16.92 -5.36
N GLU A 112 -3.18 -17.40 -6.37
CA GLU A 112 -4.18 -16.60 -7.11
C GLU A 112 -5.26 -16.00 -6.19
N ALA A 113 -5.75 -16.78 -5.21
CA ALA A 113 -6.73 -16.29 -4.24
C ALA A 113 -6.15 -15.18 -3.36
N GLN A 114 -4.90 -15.35 -2.90
CA GLN A 114 -4.22 -14.36 -2.07
C GLN A 114 -3.89 -13.09 -2.86
N GLU A 115 -3.54 -13.20 -4.14
CA GLU A 115 -3.38 -12.06 -5.04
C GLU A 115 -4.69 -11.28 -5.16
N SER A 116 -5.80 -11.96 -5.46
CA SER A 116 -7.11 -11.32 -5.57
C SER A 116 -7.49 -10.57 -4.29
N ASP A 117 -7.25 -11.15 -3.13
CA ASP A 117 -7.51 -10.50 -1.83
C ASP A 117 -6.58 -9.30 -1.59
N PHE A 118 -5.28 -9.45 -1.88
CA PHE A 118 -4.28 -8.39 -1.73
C PHE A 118 -4.61 -7.19 -2.61
N LEU A 119 -4.88 -7.42 -3.90
CA LEU A 119 -5.24 -6.37 -4.87
C LEU A 119 -6.59 -5.72 -4.54
N SER A 120 -7.47 -6.42 -3.83
CA SER A 120 -8.74 -5.87 -3.31
C SER A 120 -8.57 -5.06 -2.03
N GLY A 121 -7.34 -4.88 -1.53
CA GLY A 121 -7.06 -4.14 -0.30
C GLY A 121 -7.56 -4.86 0.96
N LEU A 122 -7.67 -6.19 0.93
CA LEU A 122 -8.18 -6.97 2.07
C LEU A 122 -7.08 -7.41 3.03
N TYR A 123 -5.84 -6.93 2.89
CA TYR A 123 -4.74 -7.28 3.78
C TYR A 123 -4.33 -6.14 4.69
N TYR A 124 -3.89 -6.47 5.90
CA TYR A 124 -3.31 -5.50 6.83
C TYR A 124 -2.11 -6.08 7.56
N VAL A 125 -1.13 -5.23 7.86
CA VAL A 125 -0.03 -5.57 8.77
C VAL A 125 -0.48 -5.34 10.19
N ASN A 126 -0.13 -6.27 11.09
CA ASN A 126 -0.39 -6.17 12.51
C ASN A 126 0.84 -6.58 13.32
N LEU A 127 1.26 -5.75 14.27
CA LEU A 127 2.37 -6.05 15.18
C LEU A 127 1.85 -6.20 16.61
N HIS A 128 2.34 -7.21 17.32
CA HIS A 128 1.82 -7.61 18.62
C HIS A 128 2.89 -7.50 19.69
N THR A 129 2.48 -7.15 20.90
CA THR A 129 3.37 -7.06 22.07
C THR A 129 2.81 -7.86 23.24
N GLN A 130 3.59 -8.01 24.31
CA GLN A 130 3.13 -8.64 25.55
C GLN A 130 1.90 -7.94 26.15
N THR A 131 1.86 -6.60 26.11
CA THR A 131 0.73 -5.81 26.64
C THR A 131 -0.47 -5.86 25.69
N PHE A 132 -0.22 -5.82 24.38
CA PHE A 132 -1.25 -5.82 23.34
C PHE A 132 -1.13 -7.08 22.48
N ALA A 133 -1.44 -8.23 23.07
CA ALA A 133 -1.27 -9.54 22.42
C ALA A 133 -2.19 -9.74 21.21
N SER A 134 -3.38 -9.14 21.23
CA SER A 134 -4.33 -9.17 20.10
C SER A 134 -3.98 -8.22 18.96
N GLY A 135 -3.02 -7.31 19.15
CA GLY A 135 -2.61 -6.31 18.17
C GLY A 135 -2.26 -5.01 18.88
N ALA A 136 -1.03 -4.51 18.68
CA ALA A 136 -0.57 -3.24 19.23
C ALA A 136 -0.79 -2.09 18.23
N ILE A 137 -0.39 -2.32 16.98
CA ILE A 137 -0.57 -1.38 15.86
C ILE A 137 -0.92 -2.12 14.57
N ARG A 138 -1.79 -1.50 13.76
CA ARG A 138 -2.30 -2.03 12.51
C ARG A 138 -2.14 -1.02 11.37
N GLY A 139 -1.94 -1.53 10.15
CA GLY A 139 -1.94 -0.74 8.93
C GLY A 139 -2.62 -1.49 7.78
N GLN A 140 -3.69 -0.92 7.21
CA GLN A 140 -4.39 -1.52 6.06
C GLN A 140 -3.64 -1.28 4.74
N ILE A 141 -3.37 -2.34 3.98
CA ILE A 141 -2.61 -2.28 2.74
C ILE A 141 -3.55 -1.97 1.57
N TYR A 142 -3.24 -0.90 0.85
CA TYR A 142 -3.90 -0.52 -0.41
C TYR A 142 -2.85 -0.45 -1.52
N PRO A 143 -2.67 -1.53 -2.31
CA PRO A 143 -1.73 -1.52 -3.41
C PRO A 143 -2.24 -0.65 -4.55
N VAL A 144 -1.34 0.11 -5.17
CA VAL A 144 -1.62 0.95 -6.33
C VAL A 144 -0.71 0.57 -7.50
N PRO A 145 -1.21 0.50 -8.75
CA PRO A 145 -0.39 0.07 -9.87
C PRO A 145 0.47 1.20 -10.44
N GLU A 146 1.69 0.90 -10.85
CA GLU A 146 2.55 1.80 -11.62
C GLU A 146 2.11 1.82 -13.10
N PRO A 147 2.01 2.98 -13.81
CA PRO A 147 2.43 4.33 -13.41
C PRO A 147 1.28 5.18 -12.85
N ALA A 148 0.17 4.57 -12.40
CA ALA A 148 -0.98 5.33 -11.92
C ALA A 148 -0.63 6.19 -10.67
N SER A 149 0.36 5.78 -9.89
CA SER A 149 0.99 6.58 -8.83
C SER A 149 1.61 7.90 -9.36
N LEU A 150 2.21 7.90 -10.55
CA LEU A 150 2.74 9.12 -11.22
C LEU A 150 1.63 9.99 -11.82
N LEU A 151 0.56 9.38 -12.35
CA LEU A 151 -0.60 10.13 -12.88
C LEU A 151 -1.39 10.84 -11.77
N ALA A 152 -1.42 10.29 -10.55
CA ALA A 152 -2.02 10.95 -9.39
C ALA A 152 -1.30 12.26 -9.00
N LEU A 153 0.02 12.37 -9.24
CA LEU A 153 0.75 13.64 -9.11
C LEU A 153 0.53 14.57 -10.33
N GLY A 154 0.37 14.02 -11.53
CA GLY A 154 0.24 14.79 -12.78
C GLY A 154 -1.08 15.57 -12.93
N ALA A 155 -2.19 15.05 -12.40
CA ALA A 155 -3.50 15.69 -12.51
C ALA A 155 -3.61 17.03 -11.75
N GLY A 156 -2.76 17.26 -10.73
CA GLY A 156 -2.73 18.51 -9.97
C GLY A 156 -2.08 19.69 -10.71
N LEU A 157 -1.16 19.43 -11.65
CA LEU A 157 -0.40 20.50 -12.33
C LEU A 157 -1.16 21.10 -13.53
N VAL A 158 -2.02 20.31 -14.19
CA VAL A 158 -2.76 20.74 -15.40
C VAL A 158 -3.87 21.76 -15.07
N VAL A 159 -4.41 21.75 -13.85
CA VAL A 159 -5.47 22.68 -13.42
C VAL A 159 -4.92 24.09 -13.12
N CYS A 160 -3.65 24.22 -12.71
CA CYS A 160 -3.07 25.51 -12.31
C CYS A 160 -2.56 26.38 -13.46
N LEU A 161 -2.29 25.83 -14.65
CA LEU A 161 -1.84 26.64 -15.81
C LEU A 161 -2.97 27.30 -16.63
N ARG A 162 -4.24 27.06 -16.32
CA ARG A 162 -5.37 27.67 -17.05
C ARG A 162 -5.86 29.02 -16.50
N ARG A 163 -5.20 29.60 -15.49
CA ARG A 163 -5.59 30.92 -14.95
C ARG A 163 -4.43 31.90 -14.90
N ARG A 164 -4.08 32.48 -16.06
CA ARG A 164 -3.76 33.91 -16.18
C ARG A 164 -3.60 34.31 -17.65
N VAL A 165 -4.71 34.75 -18.24
CA VAL A 165 -4.67 35.75 -19.31
C VAL A 165 -5.74 36.79 -18.99
N ARG A 166 -5.30 37.94 -18.50
CA ARG A 166 -5.90 39.26 -18.73
C ARG A 166 -4.75 40.26 -18.77
#